data_AF-A0A925J736-F1
#
_entry.id   AF-A0A925J736-F1
#
_cell.length_a   1.000
_cell.length_b   1.000
_cell.length_c   1.000
_cell.angle_alpha   90.00
_cell.angle_beta   90.00
_cell.angle_gamma   90.00
#
_symmetry.space_group_name_H-M   'P 1'
#
loop_
_entity.id
_entity.type
_entity.pdbx_description
1 polymer ?
#
loop_
_entity_poly.entity_id
_entity_poly.type
_entity_poly.pdbx_seq_one_letter_code
_entity_poly.pdbx_strand_id
1 'polypeptide(L)'
;MSIKFFLFLLAFTFSIGVDAQSPSKILKQAEKALGGAKALQSVRSWKKTGTITRTADGVGGPFSTQASQPNLYHLSYVIDGLESESGYNGKSGWQRDSRIGLRTLTGDASLDFQAEASFRNALWINHKKEKSKIVSGGQVNIDGKPANVVLLNTAKGVGIKLYFDPSTGLPLREEIPSGETSKTYTYGDYRRIGGVMQAFQIKLTSGTEAYDIKLDDIKVNGSTARSEFDFPKTSTEPLPEITTLLKQLQENEDRVDKILDTYSFVQKSIKREAGKDGTLRETGSETFQLSFYKGYRISRLIEKNGKPLSSGDQQDADKDAQKRVEEIEKLIAKKAAKEASQNAAGTPSDERGRVSVAEVLRASSLINPRRERFRGRDVIVFDFEPNPAFDFKNAKSILKFFGKTAGVMWIDEQDKQVARLEAFLFDSYKIGGGVVAKLKKGASFTLEQQRLNDEIWLPSSADINLSVRVFLVKGIDVNQIIKSYDYRKFTTEVKEAKVDGQKDL
;
A
#
# COMPACT_ATOMS: atom_id res chain seq x y z
N MET A 1 22.00 -59.57 0.85
CA MET A 1 21.12 -58.52 1.42
C MET A 1 21.05 -57.42 0.37
N SER A 2 20.11 -57.57 -0.57
CA SER A 2 20.11 -56.84 -1.84
C SER A 2 19.12 -55.68 -1.84
N ILE A 3 19.64 -54.51 -2.23
CA ILE A 3 18.94 -53.25 -2.44
C ILE A 3 17.98 -53.41 -3.62
N LYS A 4 16.67 -53.28 -3.38
CA LYS A 4 15.64 -53.24 -4.43
C LYS A 4 15.50 -51.80 -4.93
N PHE A 5 15.99 -51.56 -6.14
CA PHE A 5 15.64 -50.41 -6.98
C PHE A 5 14.14 -50.46 -7.30
N PHE A 6 13.37 -49.46 -6.88
CA PHE A 6 12.01 -49.25 -7.34
C PHE A 6 12.06 -48.36 -8.59
N LEU A 7 11.94 -48.96 -9.78
CA LEU A 7 11.64 -48.24 -11.01
C LEU A 7 10.21 -47.68 -10.91
N PHE A 8 10.07 -46.36 -10.80
CA PHE A 8 8.80 -45.70 -11.10
C PHE A 8 8.68 -45.60 -12.61
N LEU A 9 7.82 -46.43 -13.19
CA LEU A 9 7.41 -46.37 -14.59
C LEU A 9 6.61 -45.07 -14.78
N LEU A 10 7.18 -44.09 -15.47
CA LEU A 10 6.49 -42.86 -15.86
C LEU A 10 5.52 -43.22 -17.00
N ALA A 11 4.26 -43.48 -16.66
CA ALA A 11 3.20 -43.60 -17.65
C ALA A 11 2.94 -42.21 -18.26
N PHE A 12 3.52 -41.94 -19.43
CA PHE A 12 3.10 -40.83 -20.28
C PHE A 12 1.70 -41.15 -20.81
N THR A 13 0.67 -40.70 -20.10
CA THR A 13 -0.64 -40.53 -20.71
C THR A 13 -0.54 -39.36 -21.69
N PHE A 14 -0.44 -39.67 -22.98
CA PHE A 14 -0.73 -38.69 -24.03
C PHE A 14 -2.20 -38.30 -23.90
N SER A 15 -2.48 -37.26 -23.11
CA SER A 15 -3.71 -36.50 -23.29
C SER A 15 -3.59 -35.83 -24.64
N ILE A 16 -4.47 -36.20 -25.58
CA ILE A 16 -4.64 -35.48 -26.83
C ILE A 16 -5.12 -34.08 -26.42
N GLY A 17 -4.16 -33.16 -26.26
CA GLY A 17 -4.46 -31.77 -25.94
C GLY A 17 -5.22 -31.20 -27.12
N VAL A 18 -6.51 -30.95 -26.93
CA VAL A 18 -7.22 -29.99 -27.77
C VAL A 18 -6.40 -28.71 -27.69
N ASP A 19 -5.84 -28.28 -28.82
CA ASP A 19 -4.97 -27.10 -28.93
C ASP A 19 -5.68 -25.91 -28.27
N ALA A 20 -5.29 -25.59 -27.03
CA ALA A 20 -5.84 -24.45 -26.34
C ALA A 20 -5.48 -23.21 -27.17
N GLN A 21 -6.49 -22.54 -27.72
CA GLN A 21 -6.32 -21.38 -28.58
C GLN A 21 -5.40 -20.38 -27.87
N SER A 22 -4.40 -19.85 -28.58
CA SER A 22 -3.44 -18.94 -27.95
C SER A 22 -4.16 -17.72 -27.34
N PRO A 23 -3.72 -17.20 -26.18
CA PRO A 23 -4.40 -16.10 -25.51
C PRO A 23 -4.50 -14.86 -26.40
N SER A 24 -3.49 -14.61 -27.25
CA SER A 24 -3.55 -13.54 -28.25
C SER A 24 -4.62 -13.73 -29.32
N LYS A 25 -4.92 -14.97 -29.72
CA LYS A 25 -6.00 -15.26 -30.68
C LYS A 25 -7.38 -15.03 -30.03
N ILE A 26 -7.56 -15.46 -28.77
CA ILE A 26 -8.78 -15.23 -27.99
C ILE A 26 -9.05 -13.73 -27.88
N LEU A 27 -8.05 -12.94 -27.45
CA LEU A 27 -8.19 -11.49 -27.32
C LEU A 27 -8.49 -10.78 -28.65
N LYS A 28 -7.86 -11.21 -29.76
CA LYS A 28 -8.17 -10.68 -31.11
C LYS A 28 -9.60 -11.00 -31.56
N GLN A 29 -10.10 -12.19 -31.24
CA GLN A 29 -11.50 -12.55 -31.51
C GLN A 29 -12.45 -11.68 -30.69
N ALA A 30 -12.15 -11.46 -29.40
CA ALA A 30 -12.92 -10.57 -28.54
C ALA A 30 -12.89 -9.12 -29.01
N GLU A 31 -11.73 -8.61 -29.44
CA GLU A 31 -11.61 -7.29 -30.05
C GLU A 31 -12.52 -7.16 -31.27
N LYS A 32 -12.53 -8.15 -32.17
CA LYS A 32 -13.42 -8.16 -33.34
C LYS A 32 -14.89 -8.15 -32.92
N ALA A 33 -15.28 -9.00 -31.97
CA ALA A 33 -16.64 -9.10 -31.45
C ALA A 33 -17.14 -7.79 -30.81
N LEU A 34 -16.26 -7.10 -30.09
CA LEU A 34 -16.56 -5.83 -29.42
C LEU A 34 -16.61 -4.61 -30.35
N GLY A 35 -16.29 -4.75 -31.65
CA GLY A 35 -16.34 -3.65 -32.63
C GLY A 35 -14.99 -3.32 -33.29
N GLY A 36 -13.93 -4.04 -32.96
CA GLY A 36 -12.59 -3.90 -33.52
C GLY A 36 -11.66 -3.00 -32.69
N ALA A 37 -10.36 -3.29 -32.74
CA ALA A 37 -9.34 -2.58 -31.96
C ALA A 37 -9.34 -1.05 -32.17
N LYS A 38 -9.55 -0.57 -33.41
CA LYS A 38 -9.60 0.87 -33.72
C LYS A 38 -10.81 1.56 -33.04
N ALA A 39 -11.97 0.91 -33.03
CA ALA A 39 -13.16 1.45 -32.38
C ALA A 39 -12.98 1.47 -30.86
N LEU A 40 -12.50 0.37 -30.27
CA LEU A 40 -12.16 0.30 -28.85
C LEU A 40 -11.14 1.38 -28.44
N GLN A 41 -10.09 1.58 -29.24
CA GLN A 41 -9.11 2.63 -29.03
C GLN A 41 -9.66 4.04 -29.25
N SER A 42 -10.82 4.24 -29.86
CA SER A 42 -11.42 5.57 -30.03
C SER A 42 -12.27 6.01 -28.84
N VAL A 43 -12.60 5.08 -27.94
CA VAL A 43 -13.26 5.36 -26.66
C VAL A 43 -12.23 6.00 -25.73
N ARG A 44 -12.36 7.31 -25.50
CA ARG A 44 -11.52 8.13 -24.61
C ARG A 44 -12.15 8.30 -23.24
N SER A 45 -13.47 8.39 -23.19
CA SER A 45 -14.25 8.47 -21.95
C SER A 45 -15.57 7.71 -22.10
N TRP A 46 -16.14 7.29 -20.98
CA TRP A 46 -17.50 6.80 -20.94
C TRP A 46 -18.15 7.08 -19.58
N LYS A 47 -19.48 7.22 -19.58
CA LYS A 47 -20.33 7.28 -18.39
C LYS A 47 -21.51 6.35 -18.58
N LYS A 48 -21.82 5.56 -17.55
CA LYS A 48 -22.90 4.58 -17.53
C LYS A 48 -23.75 4.84 -16.31
N THR A 49 -25.06 4.90 -16.50
CA THR A 49 -26.03 5.07 -15.41
C THR A 49 -27.08 3.98 -15.47
N GLY A 50 -27.62 3.62 -14.31
CA GLY A 50 -28.61 2.57 -14.22
C GLY A 50 -29.09 2.34 -12.80
N THR A 51 -29.59 1.14 -12.56
CA THR A 51 -30.03 0.66 -11.24
C THR A 51 -29.17 -0.51 -10.80
N ILE A 52 -28.73 -0.49 -9.54
CA ILE A 52 -28.15 -1.64 -8.85
C ILE A 52 -29.17 -2.23 -7.88
N THR A 53 -29.24 -3.55 -7.77
CA THR A 53 -30.15 -4.27 -6.88
C THR A 53 -29.41 -5.39 -6.17
N ARG A 54 -29.41 -5.42 -4.84
CA ARG A 54 -28.85 -6.50 -4.04
C ARG A 54 -29.71 -7.75 -4.20
N THR A 55 -29.10 -8.88 -4.55
CA THR A 55 -29.85 -10.10 -4.90
C THR A 55 -30.48 -10.79 -3.70
N ALA A 56 -29.95 -10.55 -2.49
CA ALA A 56 -30.39 -11.23 -1.27
C ALA A 56 -31.81 -10.80 -0.82
N ASP A 57 -32.17 -9.54 -1.04
CA ASP A 57 -33.41 -8.94 -0.55
C ASP A 57 -34.12 -8.07 -1.60
N GLY A 58 -33.54 -7.89 -2.79
CA GLY A 58 -34.13 -7.10 -3.86
C GLY A 58 -34.06 -5.59 -3.64
N VAL A 59 -33.36 -5.12 -2.59
CA VAL A 59 -33.20 -3.69 -2.32
C VAL A 59 -32.21 -3.09 -3.31
N GLY A 60 -32.57 -1.97 -3.92
CA GLY A 60 -31.76 -1.34 -4.95
C GLY A 60 -31.88 0.17 -5.00
N GLY A 61 -31.09 0.78 -5.88
CA GLY A 61 -31.04 2.23 -6.05
C GLY A 61 -30.17 2.64 -7.24
N PRO A 62 -29.95 3.95 -7.40
CA PRO A 62 -29.18 4.48 -8.53
C PRO A 62 -27.75 3.96 -8.54
N PHE A 63 -27.25 3.73 -9.74
CA PHE A 63 -25.89 3.31 -10.05
C PHE A 63 -25.31 4.23 -11.12
N SER A 64 -24.05 4.64 -10.93
CA SER A 64 -23.29 5.42 -11.91
C SER A 64 -21.83 5.01 -11.90
N THR A 65 -21.26 4.80 -13.07
CA THR A 65 -19.82 4.57 -13.23
C THR A 65 -19.30 5.30 -14.46
N GLN A 66 -18.07 5.79 -14.37
CA GLN A 66 -17.43 6.53 -15.45
C GLN A 66 -15.93 6.31 -15.47
N ALA A 67 -15.34 6.43 -16.66
CA ALA A 67 -13.91 6.39 -16.86
C ALA A 67 -13.47 7.42 -17.91
N SER A 68 -12.25 7.93 -17.75
CA SER A 68 -11.62 8.82 -18.73
C SER A 68 -10.12 8.54 -18.81
N GLN A 69 -9.63 8.40 -20.05
CA GLN A 69 -8.24 8.06 -20.30
C GLN A 69 -7.30 9.12 -19.69
N PRO A 70 -6.10 8.72 -19.24
CA PRO A 70 -5.55 7.36 -19.38
C PRO A 70 -6.04 6.35 -18.32
N ASN A 71 -6.49 6.81 -17.16
CA ASN A 71 -6.71 5.94 -16.01
C ASN A 71 -7.68 6.51 -14.97
N LEU A 72 -8.46 7.54 -15.28
CA LEU A 72 -9.45 8.06 -14.34
C LEU A 72 -10.63 7.10 -14.29
N TYR A 73 -11.10 6.78 -13.09
CA TYR A 73 -12.22 5.86 -12.88
C TYR A 73 -13.02 6.26 -11.65
N HIS A 74 -14.34 6.19 -11.75
CA HIS A 74 -15.25 6.46 -10.65
C HIS A 74 -16.46 5.54 -10.72
N LEU A 75 -16.94 5.11 -9.56
CA LEU A 75 -18.09 4.26 -9.36
C LEU A 75 -18.85 4.78 -8.15
N SER A 76 -20.17 4.90 -8.27
CA SER A 76 -21.06 5.28 -7.18
C SER A 76 -22.36 4.50 -7.27
N TYR A 77 -22.93 4.18 -6.11
CA TYR A 77 -24.25 3.59 -6.02
C TYR A 77 -24.88 3.83 -4.65
N VAL A 78 -26.20 3.69 -4.58
CA VAL A 78 -26.98 3.79 -3.33
C VAL A 78 -27.79 2.53 -3.14
N ILE A 79 -27.72 1.93 -1.95
CA ILE A 79 -28.54 0.79 -1.55
C ILE A 79 -29.04 1.04 -0.14
N ASP A 80 -30.35 0.91 0.08
CA ASP A 80 -30.96 1.12 1.40
C ASP A 80 -30.65 2.50 2.01
N GLY A 81 -30.62 3.54 1.16
CA GLY A 81 -30.25 4.91 1.55
C GLY A 81 -28.77 5.12 1.90
N LEU A 82 -27.94 4.06 1.85
CA LEU A 82 -26.51 4.14 2.10
C LEU A 82 -25.76 4.35 0.78
N GLU A 83 -24.97 5.42 0.72
CA GLU A 83 -24.11 5.73 -0.40
C GLU A 83 -22.81 4.93 -0.33
N SER A 84 -22.36 4.43 -1.47
CA SER A 84 -21.02 3.87 -1.68
C SER A 84 -20.41 4.47 -2.92
N GLU A 85 -19.15 4.85 -2.83
CA GLU A 85 -18.42 5.55 -3.87
C GLU A 85 -16.96 5.14 -3.86
N SER A 86 -16.35 4.98 -5.03
CA SER A 86 -14.92 4.77 -5.18
C SER A 86 -14.39 5.47 -6.43
N GLY A 87 -13.16 5.97 -6.34
CA GLY A 87 -12.57 6.74 -7.43
C GLY A 87 -11.06 6.66 -7.46
N TYR A 88 -10.50 6.78 -8.66
CA TYR A 88 -9.07 6.84 -8.91
C TYR A 88 -8.80 8.08 -9.76
N ASN A 89 -8.09 9.05 -9.19
CA ASN A 89 -7.89 10.37 -9.79
C ASN A 89 -6.65 10.46 -10.72
N GLY A 90 -6.08 9.30 -11.07
CA GLY A 90 -4.85 9.18 -11.84
C GLY A 90 -3.61 8.93 -10.97
N LYS A 91 -3.67 9.30 -9.69
CA LYS A 91 -2.58 9.11 -8.72
C LYS A 91 -2.96 8.18 -7.57
N SER A 92 -4.13 8.39 -6.97
CA SER A 92 -4.55 7.74 -5.73
C SER A 92 -5.96 7.18 -5.87
N GLY A 93 -6.17 6.00 -5.30
CA GLY A 93 -7.48 5.38 -5.17
C GLY A 93 -8.14 5.77 -3.84
N TRP A 94 -9.45 5.91 -3.84
CA TRP A 94 -10.22 6.26 -2.65
C TRP A 94 -11.56 5.57 -2.64
N GLN A 95 -12.12 5.43 -1.45
CA GLN A 95 -13.46 4.91 -1.23
C GLN A 95 -14.17 5.76 -0.18
N ARG A 96 -15.47 5.95 -0.34
CA ARG A 96 -16.37 6.57 0.63
C ARG A 96 -17.60 5.69 0.76
N ASP A 97 -18.02 5.44 1.99
CA ASP A 97 -19.34 4.87 2.26
C ASP A 97 -19.97 5.55 3.46
N SER A 98 -21.30 5.49 3.56
CA SER A 98 -22.06 6.15 4.64
C SER A 98 -21.71 5.65 6.05
N ARG A 99 -21.06 4.48 6.21
CA ARG A 99 -20.75 3.89 7.53
C ARG A 99 -19.36 4.26 8.02
N ILE A 100 -18.36 4.23 7.13
CA ILE A 100 -16.94 4.43 7.46
C ILE A 100 -16.49 5.85 7.11
N GLY A 101 -17.12 6.47 6.11
CA GLY A 101 -16.69 7.75 5.55
C GLY A 101 -15.59 7.58 4.49
N LEU A 102 -14.97 8.71 4.14
CA LEU A 102 -13.90 8.77 3.15
C LEU A 102 -12.62 8.13 3.69
N ARG A 103 -12.00 7.28 2.87
CA ARG A 103 -10.71 6.65 3.12
C ARG A 103 -9.89 6.56 1.84
N THR A 104 -8.58 6.67 2.01
CA THR A 104 -7.63 6.38 0.94
C THR A 104 -7.38 4.89 0.82
N LEU A 105 -7.37 4.38 -0.41
CA LEU A 105 -6.90 3.03 -0.70
C LEU A 105 -5.38 3.04 -0.74
N THR A 106 -4.76 2.09 -0.05
CA THR A 106 -3.31 1.88 -0.06
C THR A 106 -2.98 0.38 -0.15
N GLY A 107 -1.68 0.02 -0.10
CA GLY A 107 -1.22 -1.35 -0.26
C GLY A 107 -1.80 -2.05 -1.51
N ASP A 108 -2.12 -3.33 -1.35
CA ASP A 108 -2.68 -4.17 -2.42
C ASP A 108 -4.03 -3.64 -2.92
N ALA A 109 -4.90 -3.15 -2.03
CA ALA A 109 -6.18 -2.55 -2.44
C ALA A 109 -5.99 -1.35 -3.39
N SER A 110 -4.96 -0.52 -3.18
CA SER A 110 -4.63 0.56 -4.13
C SER A 110 -4.09 0.03 -5.46
N LEU A 111 -3.26 -1.01 -5.43
CA LEU A 111 -2.69 -1.61 -6.65
C LEU A 111 -3.80 -2.26 -7.49
N ASP A 112 -4.69 -3.00 -6.84
CA ASP A 112 -5.86 -3.63 -7.42
C ASP A 112 -6.78 -2.61 -8.08
N PHE A 113 -7.14 -1.57 -7.33
CA PHE A 113 -8.03 -0.54 -7.85
C PHE A 113 -7.39 0.29 -8.97
N GLN A 114 -6.07 0.53 -8.93
CA GLN A 114 -5.34 1.13 -10.04
C GLN A 114 -5.34 0.24 -11.29
N ALA A 115 -5.18 -1.07 -11.12
CA ALA A 115 -5.25 -2.03 -12.22
C ALA A 115 -6.65 -2.05 -12.84
N GLU A 116 -7.70 -2.05 -12.01
CA GLU A 116 -9.08 -1.90 -12.46
C GLU A 116 -9.29 -0.58 -13.21
N ALA A 117 -8.88 0.55 -12.64
CA ALA A 117 -9.04 1.86 -13.29
C ALA A 117 -8.38 1.89 -14.67
N SER A 118 -7.19 1.32 -14.80
CA SER A 118 -6.50 1.19 -16.10
C SER A 118 -7.25 0.25 -17.06
N PHE A 119 -7.70 -0.90 -16.55
CA PHE A 119 -8.48 -1.88 -17.33
C PHE A 119 -9.84 -1.31 -17.80
N ARG A 120 -10.53 -0.53 -16.97
CA ARG A 120 -11.79 0.16 -17.32
C ARG A 120 -11.60 1.20 -18.43
N ASN A 121 -10.40 1.74 -18.58
CA ASN A 121 -10.05 2.74 -19.60
C ASN A 121 -9.57 2.16 -20.93
N ALA A 122 -8.95 0.98 -20.91
CA ALA A 122 -8.24 0.44 -22.08
C ALA A 122 -8.46 -1.06 -22.34
N LEU A 123 -9.21 -1.76 -21.48
CA LEU A 123 -9.31 -3.22 -21.47
C LEU A 123 -7.89 -3.85 -21.52
N TRP A 124 -7.69 -4.86 -22.35
CA TRP A 124 -6.38 -5.47 -22.62
C TRP A 124 -5.64 -4.85 -23.82
N ILE A 125 -6.21 -3.83 -24.47
CA ILE A 125 -5.69 -3.27 -25.73
C ILE A 125 -4.26 -2.75 -25.55
N ASN A 126 -4.00 -2.12 -24.40
CA ASN A 126 -2.71 -1.51 -24.09
C ASN A 126 -1.74 -2.45 -23.36
N HIS A 127 -2.04 -3.76 -23.23
CA HIS A 127 -1.24 -4.68 -22.40
C HIS A 127 0.27 -4.62 -22.72
N LYS A 128 0.66 -4.53 -24.00
CA LYS A 128 2.08 -4.39 -24.38
C LYS A 128 2.71 -3.08 -23.92
N LYS A 129 2.00 -1.96 -24.11
CA LYS A 129 2.45 -0.62 -23.68
C LYS A 129 2.59 -0.54 -22.16
N GLU A 130 1.68 -1.20 -21.45
CA GLU A 130 1.63 -1.28 -19.99
C GLU A 130 2.55 -2.36 -19.41
N LYS A 131 3.26 -3.11 -20.27
CA LYS A 131 4.13 -4.24 -19.92
C LYS A 131 3.39 -5.35 -19.14
N SER A 132 2.08 -5.47 -19.37
CA SER A 132 1.24 -6.53 -18.86
C SER A 132 1.45 -7.80 -19.68
N LYS A 133 1.46 -8.96 -19.00
CA LYS A 133 1.58 -10.29 -19.61
C LYS A 133 0.19 -10.91 -19.77
N ILE A 134 -0.03 -11.57 -20.89
CA ILE A 134 -1.24 -12.37 -21.13
C ILE A 134 -0.88 -13.86 -21.08
N VAL A 135 -1.66 -14.64 -20.34
CA VAL A 135 -1.44 -16.08 -20.15
C VAL A 135 -2.75 -16.81 -20.42
N SER A 136 -2.69 -17.99 -21.02
CA SER A 136 -3.88 -18.84 -21.17
C SER A 136 -4.27 -19.40 -19.81
N GLY A 137 -5.54 -19.28 -19.46
CA GLY A 137 -6.14 -19.99 -18.32
C GLY A 137 -6.85 -21.28 -18.73
N GLY A 138 -6.73 -21.71 -19.99
CA GLY A 138 -7.45 -22.86 -20.54
C GLY A 138 -8.92 -22.57 -20.85
N GLN A 139 -9.75 -23.60 -20.79
CA GLN A 139 -11.19 -23.50 -20.94
C GLN A 139 -11.88 -24.02 -19.68
N VAL A 140 -12.90 -23.32 -19.22
CA VAL A 140 -13.70 -23.70 -18.04
C VAL A 140 -15.18 -23.71 -18.40
N ASN A 141 -16.00 -24.39 -17.60
CA ASN A 141 -17.45 -24.29 -17.71
C ASN A 141 -17.98 -23.24 -16.72
N ILE A 142 -18.77 -22.30 -17.24
CA ILE A 142 -19.46 -21.27 -16.48
C ILE A 142 -20.96 -21.47 -16.71
N ASP A 143 -21.70 -21.81 -15.65
CA ASP A 143 -23.16 -21.96 -15.70
C ASP A 143 -23.62 -22.88 -16.86
N GLY A 144 -22.87 -23.97 -17.07
CA GLY A 144 -23.12 -24.96 -18.13
C GLY A 144 -22.63 -24.58 -19.53
N LYS A 145 -21.96 -23.43 -19.71
CA LYS A 145 -21.40 -22.97 -20.98
C LYS A 145 -19.86 -22.95 -20.97
N PRO A 146 -19.18 -23.41 -22.04
CA PRO A 146 -17.73 -23.31 -22.11
C PRO A 146 -17.29 -21.86 -22.22
N ALA A 147 -16.17 -21.51 -21.58
CA ALA A 147 -15.55 -20.19 -21.60
C ALA A 147 -14.03 -20.29 -21.74
N ASN A 148 -13.47 -19.57 -22.69
CA ASN A 148 -12.02 -19.45 -22.86
C ASN A 148 -11.48 -18.45 -21.84
N VAL A 149 -10.41 -18.79 -21.13
CA VAL A 149 -9.85 -17.99 -20.04
C VAL A 149 -8.54 -17.35 -20.45
N VAL A 150 -8.40 -16.05 -20.18
CA VAL A 150 -7.14 -15.30 -20.32
C VAL A 150 -6.83 -14.59 -19.00
N LEU A 151 -5.61 -14.77 -18.51
CA LEU A 151 -5.09 -14.03 -17.36
C LEU A 151 -4.30 -12.82 -17.86
N LEU A 152 -4.70 -11.63 -17.46
CA LEU A 152 -4.00 -10.36 -17.70
C LEU A 152 -3.24 -9.96 -16.43
N ASN A 153 -1.92 -10.20 -16.43
CA ASN A 153 -1.05 -9.89 -15.30
C ASN A 153 -0.36 -8.55 -15.54
N THR A 154 -0.69 -7.54 -14.74
CA THR A 154 -0.11 -6.20 -14.84
C THR A 154 1.38 -6.19 -14.46
N ALA A 155 2.10 -5.15 -14.88
CA ALA A 155 3.49 -4.95 -14.49
C ALA A 155 3.70 -4.79 -12.96
N LYS A 156 2.62 -4.49 -12.22
CA LYS A 156 2.63 -4.36 -10.75
C LYS A 156 2.19 -5.63 -10.02
N GLY A 157 1.96 -6.74 -10.73
CA GLY A 157 1.68 -8.04 -10.12
C GLY A 157 0.20 -8.36 -9.94
N VAL A 158 -0.71 -7.42 -10.21
CA VAL A 158 -2.17 -7.68 -10.16
C VAL A 158 -2.60 -8.53 -11.37
N GLY A 159 -3.33 -9.62 -11.13
CA GLY A 159 -3.85 -10.52 -12.16
C GLY A 159 -5.36 -10.42 -12.33
N ILE A 160 -5.81 -9.93 -13.50
CA ILE A 160 -7.23 -9.89 -13.88
C ILE A 160 -7.55 -11.14 -14.70
N LYS A 161 -8.58 -11.90 -14.32
CA LYS A 161 -9.03 -13.05 -15.12
C LYS A 161 -10.19 -12.64 -16.02
N LEU A 162 -10.10 -13.02 -17.28
CA LEU A 162 -11.07 -12.68 -18.32
C LEU A 162 -11.62 -13.97 -18.93
N TYR A 163 -12.94 -14.05 -19.07
CA TYR A 163 -13.65 -15.21 -19.59
C TYR A 163 -14.43 -14.80 -20.83
N PHE A 164 -14.24 -15.53 -21.92
CA PHE A 164 -14.83 -15.22 -23.23
C PHE A 164 -15.67 -16.38 -23.74
N ASP A 165 -16.79 -16.03 -24.38
CA ASP A 165 -17.62 -16.99 -25.10
C ASP A 165 -16.84 -17.51 -26.32
N PRO A 166 -16.59 -18.83 -26.45
CA PRO A 166 -15.82 -19.37 -27.58
C PRO A 166 -16.48 -19.14 -28.94
N SER A 167 -17.82 -19.09 -28.98
CA SER A 167 -18.61 -18.97 -30.21
C SER A 167 -18.71 -17.53 -30.70
N THR A 168 -19.02 -16.59 -29.80
CA THR A 168 -19.22 -15.17 -30.16
C THR A 168 -17.96 -14.33 -29.99
N GLY A 169 -17.02 -14.76 -29.13
CA GLY A 169 -15.87 -13.98 -28.69
C GLY A 169 -16.19 -12.89 -27.67
N LEU A 170 -17.46 -12.68 -27.32
CA LEU A 170 -17.84 -11.64 -26.36
C LEU A 170 -17.34 -11.99 -24.94
N PRO A 171 -16.96 -10.99 -24.13
CA PRO A 171 -16.69 -11.22 -22.71
C PRO A 171 -17.94 -11.78 -22.02
N LEU A 172 -17.76 -12.81 -21.22
CA LEU A 172 -18.82 -13.40 -20.39
C LEU A 172 -18.67 -12.99 -18.94
N ARG A 173 -17.43 -13.01 -18.45
CA ARG A 173 -17.11 -12.77 -17.05
C ARG A 173 -15.72 -12.18 -16.93
N GLU A 174 -15.49 -11.48 -15.84
CA GLU A 174 -14.16 -11.12 -15.36
C GLU A 174 -14.08 -11.25 -13.83
N GLU A 175 -12.87 -11.50 -13.34
CA GLU A 175 -12.54 -11.47 -11.92
C GLU A 175 -11.38 -10.48 -11.72
N ILE A 176 -11.62 -9.49 -10.86
CA ILE A 176 -10.66 -8.44 -10.52
C ILE A 176 -10.38 -8.55 -9.02
N PRO A 177 -9.11 -8.65 -8.59
CA PRO A 177 -8.74 -8.55 -7.19
C PRO A 177 -9.25 -7.24 -6.56
N SER A 178 -9.58 -7.28 -5.26
CA SER A 178 -10.07 -6.13 -4.52
C SER A 178 -9.69 -6.27 -3.04
N GLY A 179 -8.41 -6.04 -2.75
CA GLY A 179 -7.84 -6.25 -1.42
C GLY A 179 -7.84 -7.74 -1.08
N GLU A 180 -8.39 -8.10 0.08
CA GLU A 180 -8.51 -9.50 0.52
C GLU A 180 -9.64 -10.27 -0.19
N THR A 181 -10.41 -9.60 -1.05
CA THR A 181 -11.55 -10.18 -1.78
C THR A 181 -11.34 -10.08 -3.29
N SER A 182 -12.34 -10.51 -4.06
CA SER A 182 -12.40 -10.28 -5.50
C SER A 182 -13.77 -9.75 -5.89
N LYS A 183 -13.80 -9.04 -7.02
CA LYS A 183 -15.01 -8.63 -7.72
C LYS A 183 -15.18 -9.47 -8.97
N THR A 184 -16.30 -10.17 -9.07
CA THR A 184 -16.68 -10.94 -10.24
C THR A 184 -17.79 -10.21 -10.98
N TYR A 185 -17.56 -9.85 -12.23
CA TYR A 185 -18.57 -9.24 -13.10
C TYR A 185 -18.96 -10.26 -14.17
N THR A 186 -20.25 -10.58 -14.29
CA THR A 186 -20.80 -11.40 -15.39
C THR A 186 -21.67 -10.53 -16.28
N TYR A 187 -21.52 -10.65 -17.59
CA TYR A 187 -22.08 -9.74 -18.58
C TYR A 187 -23.18 -10.37 -19.42
N GLY A 188 -24.19 -9.58 -19.76
CA GLY A 188 -25.27 -9.95 -20.66
C GLY A 188 -25.86 -8.73 -21.39
N ASP A 189 -26.80 -8.99 -22.30
CA ASP A 189 -27.52 -7.97 -23.07
C ASP A 189 -26.57 -6.98 -23.76
N TYR A 190 -25.73 -7.50 -24.66
CA TYR A 190 -24.78 -6.69 -25.41
C TYR A 190 -25.48 -5.88 -26.50
N ARG A 191 -25.31 -4.56 -26.47
CA ARG A 191 -25.85 -3.62 -27.47
C ARG A 191 -24.75 -2.76 -28.04
N ARG A 192 -24.94 -2.27 -29.27
CA ARG A 192 -23.95 -1.44 -29.96
C ARG A 192 -24.15 0.05 -29.61
N ILE A 193 -23.17 0.65 -28.95
CA ILE A 193 -23.17 2.07 -28.55
C ILE A 193 -21.79 2.67 -28.88
N GLY A 194 -21.75 3.83 -29.55
CA GLY A 194 -20.48 4.49 -29.88
C GLY A 194 -19.52 3.64 -30.73
N GLY A 195 -20.07 2.76 -31.58
CA GLY A 195 -19.27 1.87 -32.44
C GLY A 195 -18.76 0.59 -31.78
N VAL A 196 -18.98 0.40 -30.47
CA VAL A 196 -18.53 -0.77 -29.70
C VAL A 196 -19.70 -1.51 -29.05
N MET A 197 -19.54 -2.80 -28.77
CA MET A 197 -20.52 -3.58 -28.00
C MET A 197 -20.36 -3.29 -26.51
N GLN A 198 -21.46 -2.99 -25.82
CA GLN A 198 -21.53 -2.69 -24.40
C GLN A 198 -22.58 -3.59 -23.74
N ALA A 199 -22.27 -4.18 -22.59
CA ALA A 199 -23.22 -4.96 -21.81
C ALA A 199 -24.19 -4.03 -21.05
N PHE A 200 -25.49 -4.29 -21.14
CA PHE A 200 -26.54 -3.56 -20.41
C PHE A 200 -27.00 -4.30 -19.15
N GLN A 201 -26.65 -5.58 -19.01
CA GLN A 201 -26.89 -6.38 -17.81
C GLN A 201 -25.56 -6.85 -17.22
N ILE A 202 -25.38 -6.61 -15.93
CA ILE A 202 -24.16 -6.97 -15.20
C ILE A 202 -24.57 -7.62 -13.89
N LYS A 203 -24.04 -8.81 -13.59
CA LYS A 203 -24.08 -9.36 -12.23
C LYS A 203 -22.73 -9.12 -11.56
N LEU A 204 -22.73 -8.44 -10.42
CA LEU A 204 -21.55 -8.18 -9.62
C LEU A 204 -21.59 -9.02 -8.34
N THR A 205 -20.58 -9.85 -8.11
CA THR A 205 -20.31 -10.45 -6.81
C THR A 205 -19.07 -9.80 -6.21
N SER A 206 -19.15 -9.34 -4.97
CA SER A 206 -18.04 -8.72 -4.24
C SER A 206 -18.03 -9.25 -2.82
N GLY A 207 -17.02 -10.06 -2.48
CA GLY A 207 -17.02 -10.79 -1.20
C GLY A 207 -18.23 -11.73 -1.12
N THR A 208 -19.06 -11.57 -0.09
CA THR A 208 -20.28 -12.37 0.13
C THR A 208 -21.54 -11.75 -0.48
N GLU A 209 -21.44 -10.55 -1.05
CA GLU A 209 -22.59 -9.82 -1.59
C GLU A 209 -22.69 -10.01 -3.10
N ALA A 210 -23.94 -10.07 -3.59
CA ALA A 210 -24.22 -10.15 -5.02
C ALA A 210 -25.28 -9.12 -5.41
N TYR A 211 -25.11 -8.57 -6.62
CA TYR A 211 -25.87 -7.45 -7.16
C TYR A 211 -26.22 -7.69 -8.62
N ASP A 212 -27.46 -7.40 -9.00
CA ASP A 212 -27.88 -7.23 -10.38
C ASP A 212 -27.82 -5.73 -10.74
N ILE A 213 -27.09 -5.38 -11.79
CA ILE A 213 -26.98 -4.03 -12.33
C ILE A 213 -27.60 -4.01 -13.73
N LYS A 214 -28.58 -3.13 -13.93
CA LYS A 214 -29.20 -2.87 -15.22
C LYS A 214 -28.87 -1.44 -15.63
N LEU A 215 -28.23 -1.28 -16.78
CA LEU A 215 -27.87 0.04 -17.31
C LEU A 215 -29.03 0.61 -18.13
N ASP A 216 -29.32 1.88 -17.90
CA ASP A 216 -30.34 2.63 -18.65
C ASP A 216 -29.69 3.45 -19.78
N ASP A 217 -28.50 4.01 -19.54
CA ASP A 217 -27.79 4.85 -20.49
C ASP A 217 -26.27 4.62 -20.46
N ILE A 218 -25.66 4.75 -21.64
CA ILE A 218 -24.21 4.69 -21.83
C ILE A 218 -23.80 5.81 -22.79
N LYS A 219 -23.05 6.77 -22.28
CA LYS A 219 -22.44 7.85 -23.08
C LYS A 219 -20.98 7.55 -23.31
N VAL A 220 -20.53 7.62 -24.56
CA VAL A 220 -19.14 7.46 -24.96
C VAL A 220 -18.61 8.80 -25.46
N ASN A 221 -17.38 9.15 -25.10
CA ASN A 221 -16.70 10.38 -25.49
C ASN A 221 -17.48 11.67 -25.12
N GLY A 222 -18.28 11.60 -24.06
CA GLY A 222 -18.92 12.78 -23.48
C GLY A 222 -17.93 13.64 -22.69
N SER A 223 -18.30 14.90 -22.46
CA SER A 223 -17.58 15.79 -21.54
C SER A 223 -17.63 15.22 -20.13
N THR A 224 -16.49 15.20 -19.44
CA THR A 224 -16.37 14.76 -18.05
C THR A 224 -15.35 15.62 -17.36
N ALA A 225 -15.72 16.25 -16.24
CA ALA A 225 -14.78 17.08 -15.50
C ALA A 225 -13.80 16.19 -14.72
N ARG A 226 -12.50 16.53 -14.76
CA ARG A 226 -11.47 15.79 -14.01
C ARG A 226 -11.79 15.72 -12.51
N SER A 227 -12.40 16.78 -11.96
CA SER A 227 -12.80 16.88 -10.56
C SER A 227 -13.83 15.84 -10.12
N GLU A 228 -14.57 15.21 -11.05
CA GLU A 228 -15.49 14.12 -10.73
C GLU A 228 -14.77 12.82 -10.32
N PHE A 229 -13.45 12.75 -10.48
CA PHE A 229 -12.63 11.60 -10.08
C PHE A 229 -11.79 11.87 -8.83
N ASP A 230 -11.73 13.14 -8.40
CA ASP A 230 -10.99 13.56 -7.22
C ASP A 230 -11.70 13.12 -5.94
N PHE A 231 -10.97 13.19 -4.82
CA PHE A 231 -11.56 12.92 -3.51
C PHE A 231 -12.78 13.83 -3.28
N PRO A 232 -13.91 13.29 -2.81
CA PRO A 232 -15.09 14.09 -2.52
C PRO A 232 -14.79 15.04 -1.36
N LYS A 233 -15.31 16.27 -1.45
CA LYS A 233 -15.26 17.22 -0.34
C LYS A 233 -16.33 16.83 0.69
N THR A 234 -15.90 16.24 1.80
CA THR A 234 -16.79 15.73 2.86
C THR A 234 -17.09 16.72 3.97
N SER A 235 -16.33 17.82 4.05
CA SER A 235 -16.50 18.87 5.06
C SER A 235 -16.39 20.25 4.42
N THR A 236 -17.16 21.20 4.95
CA THR A 236 -17.09 22.63 4.61
C THR A 236 -16.04 23.36 5.44
N GLU A 237 -15.53 22.76 6.51
CA GLU A 237 -14.45 23.33 7.31
C GLU A 237 -13.16 23.35 6.48
N PRO A 238 -12.47 24.51 6.42
CA PRO A 238 -11.23 24.62 5.68
C PRO A 238 -10.18 23.64 6.23
N LEU A 239 -9.33 23.14 5.33
CA LEU A 239 -8.13 22.42 5.73
C LEU A 239 -7.13 23.42 6.34
N PRO A 240 -6.30 23.00 7.30
CA PRO A 240 -5.28 23.87 7.85
C PRO A 240 -4.25 24.27 6.78
N GLU A 241 -3.73 25.49 6.88
CA GLU A 241 -2.60 25.94 6.05
C GLU A 241 -1.39 25.02 6.23
N ILE A 242 -0.89 24.48 5.12
CA ILE A 242 0.15 23.44 5.13
C ILE A 242 1.42 23.91 5.86
N THR A 243 1.84 25.15 5.65
CA THR A 243 3.04 25.71 6.32
C THR A 243 2.87 25.75 7.84
N THR A 244 1.69 26.14 8.32
CA THR A 244 1.32 26.14 9.73
C THR A 244 1.27 24.71 10.28
N LEU A 245 0.63 23.79 9.55
CA LEU A 245 0.56 22.37 9.92
C LEU A 245 1.96 21.76 10.10
N LEU A 246 2.87 22.00 9.16
CA LEU A 246 4.25 21.48 9.22
C LEU A 246 5.06 22.11 10.36
N LYS A 247 4.82 23.38 10.70
CA LYS A 247 5.44 24.02 11.87
C LYS A 247 4.96 23.37 13.16
N GLN A 248 3.65 23.20 13.32
CA GLN A 248 3.07 22.59 14.52
C GLN A 248 3.44 21.11 14.66
N LEU A 249 3.54 20.38 13.53
CA LEU A 249 4.05 19.01 13.50
C LEU A 249 5.47 18.95 14.09
N GLN A 250 6.37 19.83 13.63
CA GLN A 250 7.74 19.92 14.14
C GLN A 250 7.77 20.26 15.65
N GLU A 251 6.97 21.24 16.08
CA GLU A 251 6.88 21.61 17.50
C GLU A 251 6.39 20.44 18.38
N ASN A 252 5.44 19.65 17.87
CA ASN A 252 4.97 18.47 18.58
C ASN A 252 5.98 17.32 18.55
N GLU A 253 6.69 17.08 17.44
CA GLU A 253 7.81 16.12 17.39
C GLU A 253 8.85 16.43 18.48
N ASP A 254 9.19 17.71 18.65
CA ASP A 254 10.12 18.19 19.67
C ASP A 254 9.60 17.98 21.11
N ARG A 255 8.28 18.14 21.32
CA ARG A 255 7.64 17.86 22.61
C ARG A 255 7.65 16.36 22.91
N VAL A 256 7.32 15.54 21.91
CA VAL A 256 7.29 14.07 22.01
C VAL A 256 8.66 13.53 22.40
N ASP A 257 9.73 14.02 21.76
CA ASP A 257 11.11 13.64 22.08
C ASP A 257 11.45 13.86 23.58
N LYS A 258 10.90 14.89 24.22
CA LYS A 258 11.15 15.19 25.65
C LYS A 258 10.42 14.23 26.59
N ILE A 259 9.23 13.77 26.23
CA ILE A 259 8.43 12.87 27.09
C ILE A 259 8.70 11.39 26.80
N LEU A 260 9.31 11.07 25.65
CA LEU A 260 9.62 9.71 25.23
C LEU A 260 10.50 8.95 26.24
N ASP A 261 11.38 9.66 26.96
CA ASP A 261 12.24 9.13 28.03
C ASP A 261 11.48 8.65 29.27
N THR A 262 10.20 9.00 29.39
CA THR A 262 9.29 8.50 30.44
C THR A 262 8.53 7.25 30.00
N TYR A 263 8.80 6.72 28.81
CA TYR A 263 8.12 5.55 28.27
C TYR A 263 9.07 4.37 28.06
N SER A 264 8.53 3.17 28.27
CA SER A 264 9.07 1.93 27.74
C SER A 264 7.96 1.14 27.07
N PHE A 265 8.31 0.31 26.11
CA PHE A 265 7.37 -0.60 25.45
C PHE A 265 8.10 -1.78 24.84
N VAL A 266 7.35 -2.84 24.54
CA VAL A 266 7.86 -4.03 23.89
C VAL A 266 7.68 -3.90 22.38
N GLN A 267 8.69 -4.33 21.63
CA GLN A 267 8.65 -4.39 20.17
C GLN A 267 8.99 -5.81 19.70
N LYS A 268 8.05 -6.48 19.04
CA LYS A 268 8.26 -7.77 18.38
C LYS A 268 8.51 -7.57 16.89
N SER A 269 9.66 -8.01 16.42
CA SER A 269 10.05 -8.06 15.02
C SER A 269 9.82 -9.47 14.48
N ILE A 270 9.05 -9.59 13.41
CA ILE A 270 8.68 -10.85 12.76
C ILE A 270 9.26 -10.85 11.35
N LYS A 271 10.21 -11.75 11.10
CA LYS A 271 10.83 -11.95 9.78
C LYS A 271 9.96 -12.90 8.98
N ARG A 272 9.66 -12.54 7.73
CA ARG A 272 8.88 -13.36 6.80
C ARG A 272 9.70 -13.69 5.56
N GLU A 273 9.49 -14.87 4.99
CA GLU A 273 10.04 -15.25 3.70
C GLU A 273 8.94 -15.83 2.81
N ALA A 274 9.04 -15.59 1.50
CA ALA A 274 8.10 -16.14 0.53
C ALA A 274 8.41 -17.64 0.31
N GLY A 275 7.40 -18.50 0.49
CA GLY A 275 7.50 -19.89 0.09
C GLY A 275 7.54 -20.07 -1.42
N LYS A 276 7.67 -21.32 -1.89
CA LYS A 276 7.67 -21.65 -3.33
C LYS A 276 6.37 -21.24 -4.04
N ASP A 277 5.29 -21.13 -3.29
CA ASP A 277 3.97 -20.66 -3.71
C ASP A 277 3.83 -19.13 -3.71
N GLY A 278 4.86 -18.39 -3.29
CA GLY A 278 4.84 -16.94 -3.13
C GLY A 278 4.24 -16.45 -1.81
N THR A 279 3.68 -17.34 -0.99
CA THR A 279 3.05 -16.97 0.28
C THR A 279 4.12 -16.65 1.34
N LEU A 280 4.05 -15.46 1.93
CA LEU A 280 4.91 -15.04 3.02
C LEU A 280 4.61 -15.84 4.30
N ARG A 281 5.65 -16.41 4.90
CA ARG A 281 5.55 -17.18 6.16
C ARG A 281 6.57 -16.66 7.15
N GLU A 282 6.20 -16.63 8.43
CA GLU A 282 7.14 -16.31 9.51
C GLU A 282 8.28 -17.33 9.53
N THR A 283 9.52 -16.85 9.50
CA THR A 283 10.73 -17.67 9.60
C THR A 283 11.50 -17.42 10.89
N GLY A 284 11.19 -16.34 11.60
CA GLY A 284 11.71 -16.09 12.92
C GLY A 284 11.19 -14.79 13.52
N SER A 285 11.38 -14.63 14.82
CA SER A 285 11.02 -13.42 15.52
C SER A 285 12.02 -13.06 16.63
N GLU A 286 12.16 -11.76 16.88
CA GLU A 286 12.97 -11.19 17.95
C GLU A 286 12.11 -10.17 18.69
N THR A 287 12.03 -10.28 20.02
CA THR A 287 11.27 -9.35 20.85
C THR A 287 12.23 -8.54 21.71
N PHE A 288 12.06 -7.22 21.70
CA PHE A 288 12.91 -6.26 22.39
C PHE A 288 12.10 -5.46 23.41
N GLN A 289 12.66 -5.25 24.59
CA GLN A 289 12.24 -4.17 25.47
C GLN A 289 12.91 -2.88 25.00
N LEU A 290 12.11 -1.87 24.68
CA LEU A 290 12.56 -0.54 24.33
C LEU A 290 12.39 0.40 25.52
N SER A 291 13.43 1.18 25.78
CA SER A 291 13.44 2.33 26.69
C SER A 291 14.21 3.47 26.04
N PHE A 292 14.16 4.65 26.64
CA PHE A 292 14.82 5.82 26.08
C PHE A 292 15.63 6.55 27.16
N TYR A 293 16.76 7.10 26.75
CA TYR A 293 17.67 7.82 27.60
C TYR A 293 18.19 9.04 26.86
N LYS A 294 17.86 10.23 27.36
CA LYS A 294 18.19 11.54 26.77
C LYS A 294 17.74 11.65 25.30
N GLY A 295 16.55 11.12 24.98
CA GLY A 295 15.97 11.09 23.62
C GLY A 295 16.56 10.03 22.69
N TYR A 296 17.42 9.15 23.20
CA TYR A 296 18.00 8.04 22.44
C TYR A 296 17.41 6.71 22.88
N ARG A 297 16.99 5.91 21.90
CA ARG A 297 16.46 4.56 22.13
C ARG A 297 17.56 3.61 22.61
N ILE A 298 17.25 2.89 23.69
CA ILE A 298 17.93 1.69 24.16
C ILE A 298 17.05 0.50 23.80
N SER A 299 17.65 -0.55 23.26
CA SER A 299 16.96 -1.76 22.84
C SER A 299 17.62 -2.95 23.50
N ARG A 300 16.85 -3.72 24.26
CA ARG A 300 17.31 -4.91 24.98
C ARG A 300 16.55 -6.12 24.47
N LEU A 301 17.25 -7.11 23.91
CA LEU A 301 16.61 -8.34 23.43
C LEU A 301 16.12 -9.14 24.64
N ILE A 302 14.88 -9.64 24.58
CA ILE A 302 14.25 -10.39 25.68
C ILE A 302 13.67 -11.74 25.23
N GLU A 303 13.44 -11.93 23.93
CA GLU A 303 12.90 -13.16 23.36
C GLU A 303 13.46 -13.43 21.96
N LYS A 304 13.70 -14.70 21.63
CA LYS A 304 13.95 -15.18 20.26
C LYS A 304 12.96 -16.29 19.92
N ASN A 305 12.28 -16.17 18.78
CA ASN A 305 11.34 -17.16 18.24
C ASN A 305 10.27 -17.61 19.25
N GLY A 306 9.68 -16.66 20.00
CA GLY A 306 8.64 -16.97 21.00
C GLY A 306 9.16 -17.58 22.30
N LYS A 307 10.47 -17.65 22.51
CA LYS A 307 11.09 -18.22 23.72
C LYS A 307 11.96 -17.19 24.45
N PRO A 308 11.88 -17.12 25.79
CA PRO A 308 12.80 -16.32 26.58
C PRO A 308 14.27 -16.65 26.28
N LEU A 309 15.15 -15.66 26.46
CA LEU A 309 16.59 -15.86 26.29
C LEU A 309 17.16 -16.85 27.31
N SER A 310 18.27 -17.49 26.94
CA SER A 310 19.11 -18.20 27.91
C SER A 310 19.72 -17.20 28.91
N SER A 311 20.16 -17.67 30.08
CA SER A 311 20.82 -16.79 31.06
C SER A 311 22.05 -16.08 30.51
N GLY A 312 22.84 -16.76 29.67
CA GLY A 312 24.00 -16.16 28.98
C GLY A 312 23.59 -15.09 27.97
N ASP A 313 22.62 -15.41 27.09
CA ASP A 313 22.10 -14.45 26.10
C ASP A 313 21.47 -13.22 26.78
N GLN A 314 20.85 -13.40 27.95
CA GLN A 314 20.29 -12.31 28.73
C GLN A 314 21.38 -11.38 29.28
N GLN A 315 22.46 -11.95 29.85
CA GLN A 315 23.60 -11.15 30.32
C GLN A 315 24.25 -10.35 29.17
N ASP A 316 24.39 -10.97 28.00
CA ASP A 316 24.91 -10.29 26.81
C ASP A 316 23.97 -9.15 26.36
N ALA A 317 22.65 -9.39 26.32
CA ALA A 317 21.67 -8.37 25.98
C ALA A 317 21.66 -7.19 26.97
N ASP A 318 21.82 -7.46 28.27
CA ASP A 318 21.91 -6.45 29.32
C ASP A 318 23.20 -5.62 29.19
N LYS A 319 24.33 -6.28 28.89
CA LYS A 319 25.62 -5.63 28.64
C LYS A 319 25.59 -4.74 27.40
N ASP A 320 24.94 -5.19 26.33
CA ASP A 320 24.77 -4.41 25.11
C ASP A 320 23.90 -3.17 25.36
N ALA A 321 22.83 -3.30 26.14
CA ALA A 321 21.99 -2.18 26.55
C ALA A 321 22.78 -1.16 27.39
N GLN A 322 23.61 -1.62 28.33
CA GLN A 322 24.47 -0.74 29.13
C GLN A 322 25.53 -0.03 28.28
N LYS A 323 26.20 -0.76 27.39
CA LYS A 323 27.16 -0.19 26.44
C LYS A 323 26.50 0.87 25.56
N ARG A 324 25.24 0.68 25.18
CA ARG A 324 24.48 1.67 24.41
C ARG A 324 24.30 2.99 25.17
N VAL A 325 24.09 2.94 26.49
CA VAL A 325 24.03 4.15 27.34
C VAL A 325 25.36 4.90 27.29
N GLU A 326 26.48 4.20 27.42
CA GLU A 326 27.81 4.82 27.34
C GLU A 326 28.08 5.47 25.97
N GLU A 327 27.65 4.82 24.89
CA GLU A 327 27.73 5.38 23.54
C GLU A 327 26.89 6.64 23.40
N ILE A 328 25.69 6.67 23.99
CA ILE A 328 24.82 7.85 24.00
C ILE A 328 25.52 9.01 24.72
N GLU A 329 26.11 8.79 25.89
CA GLU A 329 26.85 9.82 26.61
C GLU A 329 28.03 10.37 25.80
N LYS A 330 28.80 9.49 25.16
CA LYS A 330 29.90 9.90 24.26
C LYS A 330 29.41 10.72 23.07
N LEU A 331 28.26 10.35 22.49
CA LEU A 331 27.66 11.11 21.38
C LEU A 331 27.19 12.49 21.83
N ILE A 332 26.56 12.59 23.00
CA ILE A 332 26.11 13.85 23.58
C ILE A 332 27.30 14.76 23.86
N ALA A 333 28.35 14.25 24.53
CA ALA A 333 29.56 15.01 24.81
C ALA A 333 30.24 15.50 23.51
N LYS A 334 30.32 14.65 22.48
CA LYS A 334 30.88 15.01 21.18
C LYS A 334 30.05 16.10 20.48
N LYS A 335 28.72 16.04 20.56
CA LYS A 335 27.83 17.07 20.00
C LYS A 335 28.02 18.40 20.72
N ALA A 336 28.00 18.41 22.06
CA ALA A 336 28.21 19.61 22.86
C ALA A 336 29.57 20.28 22.55
N ALA A 337 30.64 19.49 22.42
CA ALA A 337 31.96 20.01 22.03
C ALA A 337 31.97 20.62 20.63
N LYS A 338 31.23 20.03 19.67
CA LYS A 338 31.10 20.54 18.31
C LYS A 338 30.24 21.81 18.25
N GLU A 339 29.16 21.87 19.01
CA GLU A 339 28.31 23.06 19.11
C GLU A 339 29.08 24.23 19.74
N ALA A 340 29.84 23.97 20.81
CA ALA A 340 30.72 24.98 21.40
C ALA A 340 31.74 25.53 20.39
N SER A 341 32.34 24.67 19.56
CA SER A 341 33.29 25.11 18.53
C SER A 341 32.62 25.84 17.35
N GLN A 342 31.42 25.43 16.95
CA GLN A 342 30.64 26.10 15.90
C GLN A 342 30.11 27.46 16.33
N ASN A 343 29.64 27.58 17.58
CA ASN A 343 29.21 28.84 18.17
C ASN A 343 30.39 29.82 18.30
N ALA A 344 31.58 29.33 18.67
CA ALA A 344 32.80 30.13 18.65
C ALA A 344 33.22 30.56 17.23
N ALA A 345 32.85 29.80 16.19
CA ALA A 345 33.12 30.09 14.79
C ALA A 345 31.97 30.81 14.04
N GLY A 346 30.90 31.21 14.73
CA GLY A 346 29.76 31.93 14.14
C GLY A 346 28.97 31.15 13.07
N THR A 347 29.06 29.81 13.05
CA THR A 347 28.34 28.97 12.07
C THR A 347 27.09 28.37 12.72
N PRO A 348 25.91 28.43 12.06
CA PRO A 348 24.69 27.83 12.60
C PRO A 348 24.87 26.32 12.87
N SER A 349 24.48 25.87 14.06
CA SER A 349 24.47 24.46 14.41
C SER A 349 23.33 23.73 13.69
N ASP A 350 23.63 22.54 13.14
CA ASP A 350 22.63 21.64 12.55
C ASP A 350 21.98 20.84 13.68
N GLU A 351 21.00 21.46 14.36
CA GLU A 351 20.64 21.22 15.76
C GLU A 351 20.30 19.79 16.21
N ARG A 352 20.06 18.80 15.33
CA ARG A 352 19.79 17.42 15.82
C ARG A 352 20.44 16.29 15.05
N GLY A 353 20.94 16.52 13.83
CA GLY A 353 21.41 15.46 12.94
C GLY A 353 20.34 14.39 12.60
N ARG A 354 19.11 14.52 13.10
CA ARG A 354 17.91 13.77 12.73
C ARG A 354 17.09 14.63 11.78
N VAL A 355 16.69 14.07 10.65
CA VAL A 355 15.76 14.74 9.73
C VAL A 355 14.35 14.46 10.24
N SER A 356 13.61 15.52 10.53
CA SER A 356 12.22 15.44 11.03
C SER A 356 11.25 15.06 9.92
N VAL A 357 10.05 14.58 10.27
CA VAL A 357 9.03 14.33 9.25
C VAL A 357 8.67 15.65 8.55
N ALA A 358 8.58 16.75 9.29
CA ALA A 358 8.33 18.06 8.71
C ALA A 358 9.43 18.49 7.69
N GLU A 359 10.70 18.17 7.93
CA GLU A 359 11.78 18.44 6.95
C GLU A 359 11.60 17.62 5.67
N VAL A 360 11.22 16.35 5.77
CA VAL A 360 10.87 15.51 4.60
C VAL A 360 9.69 16.10 3.82
N LEU A 361 8.65 16.55 4.53
CA LEU A 361 7.45 17.11 3.91
C LEU A 361 7.72 18.47 3.24
N ARG A 362 8.60 19.31 3.79
CA ARG A 362 9.04 20.55 3.14
C ARG A 362 9.81 20.29 1.84
N ALA A 363 10.51 19.15 1.74
CA ALA A 363 11.18 18.71 0.52
C ALA A 363 10.23 17.99 -0.47
N SER A 364 8.94 17.86 -0.14
CA SER A 364 7.96 17.11 -0.93
C SER A 364 6.90 18.03 -1.54
N SER A 365 6.35 17.61 -2.68
CA SER A 365 5.08 18.12 -3.19
C SER A 365 3.95 17.42 -2.44
N LEU A 366 3.12 18.20 -1.73
CA LEU A 366 1.96 17.69 -0.99
C LEU A 366 0.71 17.88 -1.84
N ILE A 367 -0.01 16.79 -2.12
CA ILE A 367 -1.10 16.74 -3.09
C ILE A 367 -2.34 16.06 -2.49
N ASN A 368 -3.50 16.34 -3.08
CA ASN A 368 -4.80 15.80 -2.65
C ASN A 368 -5.09 16.00 -1.14
N PRO A 369 -4.86 17.19 -0.56
CA PRO A 369 -5.10 17.38 0.87
C PRO A 369 -6.59 17.19 1.18
N ARG A 370 -6.89 16.45 2.26
CA ARG A 370 -8.24 16.02 2.62
C ARG A 370 -8.35 15.68 4.11
N ARG A 371 -9.58 15.62 4.62
CA ARG A 371 -9.88 15.15 5.97
C ARG A 371 -10.43 13.73 5.90
N GLU A 372 -9.85 12.82 6.67
CA GLU A 372 -10.31 11.44 6.83
C GLU A 372 -10.51 11.13 8.31
N ARG A 373 -11.02 9.93 8.60
CA ARG A 373 -11.05 9.37 9.95
C ARG A 373 -10.08 8.22 10.08
N PHE A 374 -9.25 8.27 11.11
CA PHE A 374 -8.33 7.19 11.47
C PHE A 374 -8.49 6.87 12.96
N ARG A 375 -8.89 5.62 13.26
CA ARG A 375 -9.13 5.15 14.64
C ARG A 375 -10.05 6.08 15.46
N GLY A 376 -11.13 6.55 14.82
CA GLY A 376 -12.13 7.42 15.46
C GLY A 376 -11.72 8.89 15.62
N ARG A 377 -10.55 9.29 15.10
CA ARG A 377 -10.04 10.66 15.15
C ARG A 377 -9.98 11.28 13.77
N ASP A 378 -10.19 12.58 13.70
CA ASP A 378 -10.06 13.34 12.46
C ASP A 378 -8.57 13.56 12.16
N VAL A 379 -8.20 13.29 10.91
CA VAL A 379 -6.83 13.37 10.43
C VAL A 379 -6.76 14.14 9.12
N ILE A 380 -5.71 14.93 8.98
CA ILE A 380 -5.35 15.57 7.72
C ILE A 380 -4.48 14.61 6.92
N VAL A 381 -4.93 14.32 5.70
CA VAL A 381 -4.29 13.38 4.80
C VAL A 381 -3.84 14.10 3.55
N PHE A 382 -2.65 13.76 3.08
CA PHE A 382 -2.16 14.18 1.76
C PHE A 382 -1.28 13.07 1.20
N ASP A 383 -1.23 13.02 -0.13
CA ASP A 383 -0.20 12.23 -0.79
C ASP A 383 1.06 13.11 -0.89
N PHE A 384 2.22 12.48 -0.87
CA PHE A 384 3.49 13.17 -1.02
C PHE A 384 4.33 12.50 -2.12
N GLU A 385 5.01 13.33 -2.90
CA GLU A 385 6.00 12.92 -3.89
C GLU A 385 7.18 13.90 -3.85
N PRO A 386 8.37 13.56 -4.35
CA PRO A 386 9.52 14.46 -4.28
C PRO A 386 9.24 15.77 -5.01
N ASN A 387 9.53 16.89 -4.36
CA ASN A 387 9.41 18.19 -5.00
C ASN A 387 10.51 18.35 -6.06
N PRO A 388 10.19 18.45 -7.38
CA PRO A 388 11.21 18.58 -8.42
C PRO A 388 12.02 19.89 -8.31
N ALA A 389 11.52 20.89 -7.59
CA ALA A 389 12.24 22.14 -7.33
C ALA A 389 13.23 22.05 -6.15
N PHE A 390 13.18 20.99 -5.35
CA PHE A 390 14.09 20.80 -4.22
C PHE A 390 15.42 20.18 -4.66
N ASP A 391 16.53 20.74 -4.19
CA ASP A 391 17.87 20.23 -4.52
C ASP A 391 18.24 18.98 -3.69
N PHE A 392 17.71 17.84 -4.12
CA PHE A 392 18.07 16.55 -3.54
C PHE A 392 19.55 16.18 -3.75
N LYS A 393 20.25 16.74 -4.75
CA LYS A 393 21.65 16.38 -5.04
C LYS A 393 22.58 16.82 -3.91
N ASN A 394 22.31 17.98 -3.32
CA ASN A 394 23.11 18.54 -2.22
C ASN A 394 22.50 18.32 -0.83
N ALA A 395 21.31 17.71 -0.76
CA ALA A 395 20.65 17.41 0.51
C ALA A 395 21.36 16.34 1.37
N LYS A 396 20.97 16.26 2.65
CA LYS A 396 21.33 15.18 3.58
C LYS A 396 20.93 13.82 2.99
N SER A 397 21.70 12.76 3.32
CA SER A 397 21.51 11.40 2.74
C SER A 397 20.08 10.85 2.91
N ILE A 398 19.43 11.16 4.02
CA ILE A 398 18.05 10.73 4.27
C ILE A 398 17.04 11.47 3.39
N LEU A 399 17.22 12.77 3.13
CA LEU A 399 16.40 13.50 2.17
C LEU A 399 16.63 13.02 0.73
N LYS A 400 17.86 12.62 0.38
CA LYS A 400 18.16 11.96 -0.90
C LYS A 400 17.37 10.67 -1.09
N PHE A 401 17.23 9.88 -0.01
CA PHE A 401 16.40 8.68 -0.01
C PHE A 401 14.92 9.06 -0.21
N PHE A 402 14.39 10.01 0.55
CA PHE A 402 13.00 10.48 0.40
C PHE A 402 12.72 11.11 -0.97
N GLY A 403 13.73 11.68 -1.62
CA GLY A 403 13.68 12.13 -3.02
C GLY A 403 13.42 11.02 -4.05
N LYS A 404 13.29 9.76 -3.60
CA LYS A 404 12.95 8.58 -4.39
C LYS A 404 11.69 7.86 -3.88
N THR A 405 11.02 8.41 -2.89
CA THR A 405 9.81 7.84 -2.29
C THR A 405 8.57 8.67 -2.60
N ALA A 406 7.43 8.01 -2.69
CA ALA A 406 6.12 8.64 -2.72
C ALA A 406 5.19 7.86 -1.77
N GLY A 407 4.10 8.46 -1.34
CA GLY A 407 3.22 7.83 -0.37
C GLY A 407 2.07 8.69 0.09
N VAL A 408 1.46 8.28 1.19
CA VAL A 408 0.35 8.96 1.85
C VAL A 408 0.67 9.10 3.33
N MET A 409 0.33 10.25 3.91
CA MET A 409 0.55 10.53 5.33
C MET A 409 -0.73 11.03 5.98
N TRP A 410 -1.02 10.51 7.16
CA TRP A 410 -2.15 10.92 8.00
C TRP A 410 -1.58 11.61 9.24
N ILE A 411 -1.95 12.87 9.43
CA ILE A 411 -1.57 13.66 10.60
C ILE A 411 -2.81 13.85 11.47
N ASP A 412 -2.73 13.50 12.75
CA ASP A 412 -3.77 13.80 13.72
C ASP A 412 -4.05 15.30 13.76
N GLU A 413 -5.31 15.67 13.48
CA GLU A 413 -5.67 17.06 13.33
C GLU A 413 -5.62 17.82 14.65
N GLN A 414 -5.72 17.16 15.80
CA GLN A 414 -5.64 17.82 17.10
C GLN A 414 -4.19 17.88 17.59
N ASP A 415 -3.53 16.72 17.69
CA ASP A 415 -2.21 16.57 18.29
C ASP A 415 -1.07 16.97 17.35
N LYS A 416 -1.34 17.15 16.05
CA LYS A 416 -0.34 17.50 15.03
C LYS A 416 0.80 16.48 15.04
N GLN A 417 0.44 15.19 15.03
CA GLN A 417 1.40 14.09 15.00
C GLN A 417 1.06 13.13 13.86
N VAL A 418 2.08 12.53 13.25
CA VAL A 418 1.84 11.48 12.24
C VAL A 418 1.15 10.28 12.90
N ALA A 419 -0.10 10.04 12.54
CA ALA A 419 -0.86 8.88 12.98
C ALA A 419 -0.53 7.64 12.14
N ARG A 420 -0.30 7.85 10.83
CA ARG A 420 0.06 6.81 9.88
C ARG A 420 0.91 7.37 8.73
N LEU A 421 1.82 6.54 8.23
CA LEU A 421 2.60 6.78 7.02
C LEU A 421 2.59 5.51 6.19
N GLU A 422 2.34 5.64 4.90
CA GLU A 422 2.55 4.57 3.94
C GLU A 422 3.34 5.10 2.75
N ALA A 423 4.47 4.49 2.46
CA ALA A 423 5.43 4.98 1.48
C ALA A 423 5.99 3.84 0.63
N PHE A 424 6.31 4.14 -0.62
CA PHE A 424 6.99 3.22 -1.51
C PHE A 424 8.09 3.92 -2.31
N LEU A 425 9.10 3.13 -2.67
CA LEU A 425 10.23 3.56 -3.46
C LEU A 425 9.87 3.45 -4.96
N PHE A 426 9.59 4.58 -5.61
CA PHE A 426 9.18 4.59 -7.02
C PHE A 426 10.36 4.50 -8.01
N ASP A 427 11.59 4.72 -7.52
CA ASP A 427 12.84 4.59 -8.26
C ASP A 427 13.96 4.03 -7.36
N SER A 428 14.87 3.23 -7.92
CA SER A 428 15.91 2.58 -7.12
C SER A 428 16.84 3.57 -6.42
N TYR A 429 17.24 3.25 -5.19
CA TYR A 429 18.16 4.07 -4.41
C TYR A 429 19.53 3.41 -4.30
N LYS A 430 20.59 4.16 -4.63
CA LYS A 430 21.97 3.68 -4.64
C LYS A 430 22.69 4.12 -3.38
N ILE A 431 23.20 3.17 -2.60
CA ILE A 431 24.02 3.42 -1.42
C ILE A 431 25.48 3.17 -1.81
N GLY A 432 26.37 4.14 -1.54
CA GLY A 432 27.78 4.07 -1.94
C GLY A 432 27.95 3.93 -3.46
N GLY A 433 27.25 4.75 -4.25
CA GLY A 433 27.27 4.67 -5.72
C GLY A 433 26.56 3.44 -6.33
N GLY A 434 25.98 2.57 -5.49
CA GLY A 434 25.38 1.31 -5.92
C GLY A 434 26.33 0.12 -5.92
N VAL A 435 27.58 0.34 -5.45
CA VAL A 435 28.60 -0.70 -5.26
C VAL A 435 28.48 -1.31 -3.88
N VAL A 436 28.03 -0.58 -2.86
CA VAL A 436 27.80 -1.15 -1.53
C VAL A 436 26.44 -1.83 -1.48
N ALA A 437 25.39 -1.07 -1.80
CA ALA A 437 24.03 -1.62 -1.89
C ALA A 437 23.14 -0.82 -2.85
N LYS A 438 22.11 -1.49 -3.36
CA LYS A 438 21.05 -0.87 -4.16
C LYS A 438 19.70 -1.37 -3.67
N LEU A 439 18.87 -0.46 -3.16
CA LEU A 439 17.45 -0.74 -2.89
C LEU A 439 16.72 -0.72 -4.22
N LYS A 440 16.01 -1.81 -4.52
CA LYS A 440 15.21 -1.93 -5.75
C LYS A 440 13.92 -1.13 -5.61
N LYS A 441 13.48 -0.58 -6.74
CA LYS A 441 12.13 -0.02 -6.90
C LYS A 441 11.09 -1.02 -6.41
N GLY A 442 10.03 -0.52 -5.79
CA GLY A 442 8.93 -1.33 -5.24
C GLY A 442 9.07 -1.64 -3.76
N ALA A 443 10.17 -1.24 -3.12
CA ALA A 443 10.27 -1.26 -1.66
C ALA A 443 9.11 -0.48 -1.03
N SER A 444 8.45 -1.02 -0.01
CA SER A 444 7.32 -0.40 0.69
C SER A 444 7.52 -0.37 2.20
N PHE A 445 6.93 0.64 2.83
CA PHE A 445 7.00 0.92 4.25
C PHE A 445 5.63 1.40 4.72
N THR A 446 5.04 0.71 5.66
CA THR A 446 3.86 1.17 6.41
C THR A 446 4.28 1.37 7.85
N LEU A 447 3.91 2.49 8.44
CA LEU A 447 4.08 2.81 9.85
C LEU A 447 2.74 3.30 10.38
N GLU A 448 2.28 2.72 11.47
CA GLU A 448 1.13 3.22 12.22
C GLU A 448 1.56 3.55 13.65
N GLN A 449 0.97 4.60 14.19
CA GLN A 449 1.10 4.99 15.58
C GLN A 449 -0.25 4.89 16.28
N GLN A 450 -0.22 4.78 17.60
CA GLN A 450 -1.40 4.89 18.44
C GLN A 450 -1.19 5.92 19.53
N ARG A 451 -2.26 6.64 19.85
CA ARG A 451 -2.29 7.62 20.92
C ARG A 451 -2.42 6.92 22.27
N LEU A 452 -1.58 7.31 23.22
CA LEU A 452 -1.52 6.73 24.57
C LEU A 452 -1.61 7.83 25.62
N ASN A 453 -2.30 7.53 26.72
CA ASN A 453 -2.45 8.40 27.89
C ASN A 453 -2.87 9.83 27.56
N ASP A 454 -3.62 10.00 26.47
CA ASP A 454 -4.03 11.29 25.92
C ASP A 454 -2.89 12.31 25.68
N GLU A 455 -1.64 11.86 25.53
CA GLU A 455 -0.48 12.77 25.53
C GLU A 455 0.57 12.53 24.43
N ILE A 456 0.67 11.30 23.92
CA ILE A 456 1.75 10.89 23.00
C ILE A 456 1.26 9.88 21.98
N TRP A 457 1.73 9.99 20.73
CA TRP A 457 1.65 8.89 19.79
C TRP A 457 2.94 8.09 19.78
N LEU A 458 2.82 6.78 19.96
CA LEU A 458 3.92 5.83 19.87
C LEU A 458 3.66 4.81 18.76
N PRO A 459 4.71 4.23 18.15
CA PRO A 459 4.57 3.23 17.10
C PRO A 459 3.68 2.08 17.58
N SER A 460 2.69 1.66 16.79
CA SER A 460 1.88 0.46 17.06
C SER A 460 2.27 -0.70 16.16
N SER A 461 2.54 -0.41 14.88
CA SER A 461 2.93 -1.41 13.89
C SER A 461 3.78 -0.79 12.78
N ALA A 462 4.63 -1.60 12.17
CA ALA A 462 5.23 -1.28 10.89
C ALA A 462 5.33 -2.52 10.00
N ASP A 463 5.13 -2.37 8.69
CA ASP A 463 5.32 -3.41 7.67
C ASP A 463 6.37 -2.92 6.68
N ILE A 464 7.43 -3.71 6.49
CA ILE A 464 8.61 -3.34 5.71
C ILE A 464 8.87 -4.43 4.68
N ASN A 465 8.84 -4.05 3.40
CA ASN A 465 9.09 -4.96 2.28
C ASN A 465 10.17 -4.36 1.38
N LEU A 466 11.37 -4.94 1.38
CA LEU A 466 12.53 -4.41 0.68
C LEU A 466 13.20 -5.50 -0.14
N SER A 467 13.61 -5.17 -1.36
CA SER A 467 14.58 -5.97 -2.10
C SER A 467 15.87 -5.18 -2.24
N VAL A 468 16.95 -5.70 -1.66
CA VAL A 468 18.28 -5.09 -1.64
C VAL A 468 19.24 -5.93 -2.46
N ARG A 469 20.02 -5.30 -3.34
CA ARG A 469 21.22 -5.92 -3.90
C ARG A 469 22.43 -5.42 -3.13
N VAL A 470 23.14 -6.32 -2.46
CA VAL A 470 24.40 -6.01 -1.77
C VAL A 470 25.55 -6.36 -2.71
N PHE A 471 26.47 -5.43 -2.86
CA PHE A 471 27.48 -5.45 -3.93
C PHE A 471 26.83 -5.63 -5.32
N LEU A 472 27.40 -6.51 -6.14
CA LEU A 472 26.88 -6.84 -7.47
C LEU A 472 26.28 -8.25 -7.57
N VAL A 473 26.32 -9.03 -6.48
CA VAL A 473 26.14 -10.49 -6.55
C VAL A 473 25.03 -11.03 -5.65
N LYS A 474 24.76 -10.43 -4.49
CA LYS A 474 23.80 -10.99 -3.52
C LYS A 474 22.51 -10.17 -3.46
N GLY A 475 21.40 -10.80 -3.81
CA GLY A 475 20.06 -10.30 -3.51
C GLY A 475 19.65 -10.69 -2.10
N ILE A 476 19.07 -9.75 -1.35
CA ILE A 476 18.48 -9.97 -0.04
C ILE A 476 17.07 -9.37 -0.10
N ASP A 477 16.07 -10.20 0.12
CA ASP A 477 14.71 -9.74 0.33
C ASP A 477 14.47 -9.66 1.84
N VAL A 478 14.07 -8.49 2.31
CA VAL A 478 13.75 -8.22 3.71
C VAL A 478 12.26 -7.99 3.78
N ASN A 479 11.57 -8.89 4.46
CA ASN A 479 10.15 -8.79 4.69
C ASN A 479 9.90 -8.91 6.19
N GLN A 480 9.39 -7.84 6.80
CA GLN A 480 9.32 -7.74 8.26
C GLN A 480 8.06 -7.04 8.71
N ILE A 481 7.37 -7.63 9.69
CA ILE A 481 6.36 -6.93 10.50
C ILE A 481 7.01 -6.57 11.83
N ILE A 482 6.77 -5.36 12.29
CA ILE A 482 7.08 -4.90 13.63
C ILE A 482 5.76 -4.63 14.34
N LYS A 483 5.60 -5.13 15.56
CA LYS A 483 4.47 -4.83 16.44
C LYS A 483 4.98 -4.25 17.75
N SER A 484 4.33 -3.21 18.24
CA SER A 484 4.68 -2.54 19.49
C SER A 484 3.51 -2.57 20.46
N TYR A 485 3.75 -2.96 21.71
CA TYR A 485 2.74 -3.20 22.74
C TYR A 485 3.35 -3.08 24.15
N ASP A 486 2.57 -3.31 25.20
CA ASP A 486 2.99 -3.22 26.61
C ASP A 486 3.67 -1.90 26.98
N TYR A 487 3.02 -0.78 26.62
CA TYR A 487 3.50 0.56 26.95
C TYR A 487 3.39 0.83 28.44
N ARG A 488 4.49 1.29 29.04
CA ARG A 488 4.58 1.68 30.44
C ARG A 488 5.11 3.10 30.53
N LYS A 489 4.47 3.90 31.38
CA LYS A 489 4.90 5.26 31.71
C LYS A 489 5.55 5.28 33.10
N PHE A 490 6.63 6.03 33.25
CA PHE A 490 7.33 6.23 34.51
C PHE A 490 7.14 7.66 35.01
N THR A 491 7.02 7.83 36.33
CA THR A 491 6.80 9.14 36.99
C THR A 491 8.02 10.03 37.06
N THR A 492 9.21 9.49 36.82
CA THR A 492 10.47 10.23 36.70
C THR A 492 11.21 9.78 35.45
N GLU A 493 11.95 10.68 34.80
CA GLU A 493 12.98 10.31 33.83
C GLU A 493 13.87 9.21 34.43
N VAL A 494 14.26 8.22 33.62
CA VAL A 494 15.20 7.17 34.04
C VAL A 494 16.58 7.83 34.25
N LYS A 495 16.79 8.40 35.44
CA LYS A 495 18.02 9.14 35.82
C LYS A 495 19.21 8.21 36.04
N GLU A 496 18.94 6.93 36.30
CA GLU A 496 19.94 5.87 36.35
C GLU A 496 19.39 4.66 35.57
N ALA A 497 20.02 4.30 34.46
CA ALA A 497 19.71 3.06 33.75
C ALA A 497 20.28 1.87 34.54
N LYS A 498 19.61 1.48 35.63
CA LYS A 498 19.78 0.12 36.16
C LYS A 498 18.85 -0.80 35.40
N VAL A 499 19.43 -1.81 34.78
CA VAL A 499 18.68 -2.96 34.27
C VAL A 499 18.16 -3.69 35.50
N ASP A 500 17.01 -3.26 36.01
CA ASP A 500 16.36 -3.99 37.09
C ASP A 500 15.90 -5.33 36.49
N GLY A 501 16.63 -6.39 36.85
CA GLY A 501 16.20 -7.75 36.63
C GLY A 501 14.82 -7.92 37.26
N GLN A 502 13.90 -8.53 36.52
CA GLN A 502 12.62 -8.99 37.05
C GLN A 502 12.85 -9.64 38.42
N LYS A 503 12.40 -8.98 39.48
CA LYS A 503 11.94 -9.66 40.68
C LYS A 503 10.43 -9.57 40.67
N ASP A 504 9.84 -10.75 40.74
CA ASP A 504 8.42 -11.05 40.72
C ASP A 504 7.57 -10.02 41.46
N LEU A 505 6.53 -9.53 40.77
CA LEU A 505 5.22 -9.16 41.34
C LEU A 505 4.15 -9.35 40.27
#